data_AF-A0A1E3IKA0-F1
#
_entry.id   AF-A0A1E3IKA0-F1
#
_cell.length_a   1.000
_cell.length_b   1.000
_cell.length_c   1.000
_cell.angle_alpha   90.00
_cell.angle_beta   90.00
_cell.angle_gamma   90.00
#
_symmetry.space_group_name_H-M   'P 1'
#
loop_
_entity.id
_entity.type
_entity.pdbx_description
1 polymer ?
#
loop_
_entity_poly.entity_id
_entity_poly.type
_entity_poly.pdbx_seq_one_letter_code
_entity_poly.pdbx_strand_id
1 'polypeptide(L)'
;MPSPTLKHFIFQAELLQAYRSAVRATRTLPDPQTRRETLDFLRADFEQLKFECNIKTLESRLSSFRKIVRQMTSSFSLSRVDEKGAKLVGRRFRP
;
A
#
# COMPACT_ATOMS: atom_id res chain seq x y z
N MET A 1 -7.91 -27.38 14.81
CA MET A 1 -7.37 -26.09 14.33
C MET A 1 -5.87 -26.09 14.60
N PRO A 2 -4.99 -25.86 13.60
CA PRO A 2 -3.57 -25.71 13.87
C PRO A 2 -3.33 -24.48 14.74
N SER A 3 -2.50 -24.61 15.77
CA SER A 3 -2.09 -23.50 16.63
C SER A 3 -1.31 -22.46 15.80
N PRO A 4 -1.54 -21.15 16.00
CA PRO A 4 -0.78 -20.11 15.32
C PRO A 4 0.71 -20.22 15.68
N THR A 5 1.56 -20.27 14.66
CA THR A 5 3.02 -20.37 14.80
C THR A 5 3.64 -18.97 14.73
N LEU A 6 4.86 -18.80 15.22
CA LEU A 6 5.64 -17.54 15.08
C LEU A 6 5.63 -16.98 13.65
N LYS A 7 5.69 -17.85 12.63
CA LYS A 7 5.60 -17.45 11.22
C LYS A 7 4.31 -16.68 10.92
N HIS A 8 3.16 -17.11 11.45
CA HIS A 8 1.88 -16.41 11.25
C HIS A 8 1.93 -14.98 11.80
N PHE A 9 2.55 -14.78 12.97
CA PHE A 9 2.71 -13.45 13.56
C PHE A 9 3.61 -12.55 12.72
N ILE A 10 4.74 -13.08 12.22
CA ILE A 10 5.64 -12.35 11.33
C ILE A 10 4.91 -11.96 10.05
N PHE A 11 4.15 -12.88 9.44
CA PHE A 11 3.36 -12.59 8.24
C PHE A 11 2.32 -11.51 8.47
N GLN A 12 1.59 -11.55 9.60
CA GLN A 12 0.62 -10.51 9.93
C GLN A 12 1.28 -9.14 10.06
N ALA A 13 2.46 -9.07 10.69
CA ALA A 13 3.21 -7.82 10.82
C ALA A 13 3.67 -7.28 9.45
N GLU A 14 4.26 -8.14 8.60
CA GLU A 14 4.70 -7.76 7.26
C GLU A 14 3.55 -7.31 6.35
N LEU A 15 2.41 -7.98 6.46
CA LEU A 15 1.21 -7.70 5.67
C LEU A 15 0.57 -6.37 6.11
N LEU A 16 0.50 -6.11 7.41
CA LEU A 16 0.10 -4.80 7.95
C LEU A 16 1.05 -3.67 7.52
N GLN A 17 2.35 -3.92 7.52
CA GLN A 17 3.35 -2.96 7.06
C GLN A 17 3.18 -2.65 5.57
N ALA A 18 3.01 -3.68 4.74
CA ALA A 18 2.77 -3.54 3.31
C ALA A 18 1.49 -2.73 3.04
N TYR A 19 0.40 -3.05 3.73
CA TYR A 19 -0.88 -2.34 3.60
C TYR A 19 -0.74 -0.85 3.96
N ARG A 20 -0.12 -0.54 5.10
CA ARG A 20 0.13 0.86 5.51
C ARG A 20 1.00 1.61 4.51
N SER A 21 1.99 0.94 3.91
CA SER A 21 2.82 1.53 2.86
C SER A 21 2.00 1.87 1.61
N ALA A 22 1.15 0.94 1.17
CA ALA A 22 0.26 1.13 0.02
C ALA A 22 -0.71 2.31 0.25
N VAL A 23 -1.37 2.37 1.40
CA VAL A 23 -2.28 3.46 1.78
C VAL A 23 -1.55 4.82 1.83
N ARG A 24 -0.28 4.85 2.25
CA ARG A 24 0.50 6.09 2.22
C ARG A 24 0.84 6.52 0.80
N ALA A 25 1.12 5.57 -0.08
CA ALA A 25 1.43 5.86 -1.47
C ALA A 25 0.23 6.45 -2.23
N THR A 26 -1.01 6.06 -1.90
CA THR A 26 -2.21 6.65 -2.54
C THR A 26 -2.41 8.14 -2.23
N ARG A 27 -1.73 8.70 -1.21
CA ARG A 27 -1.78 10.14 -0.91
C ARG A 27 -1.22 11.00 -2.04
N THR A 28 -0.40 10.44 -2.93
CA THR A 28 0.15 11.19 -4.07
C THR A 28 -0.85 11.33 -5.23
N LEU A 29 -1.98 10.61 -5.19
CA LEU A 29 -3.02 10.72 -6.21
C LEU A 29 -3.71 12.09 -6.14
N PRO A 30 -3.76 12.84 -7.25
CA PRO A 30 -4.36 14.17 -7.30
C PRO A 30 -5.88 14.11 -7.16
N ASP A 31 -6.53 13.18 -7.87
CA ASP A 31 -7.98 13.03 -7.86
C ASP A 31 -8.48 12.33 -6.58
N PRO A 32 -9.34 12.98 -5.76
CA PRO A 32 -9.88 12.39 -4.54
C PRO A 32 -10.80 11.19 -4.80
N GLN A 33 -11.49 11.12 -5.95
CA GLN A 33 -12.37 10.00 -6.27
C GLN A 33 -11.55 8.74 -6.57
N THR A 34 -10.59 8.83 -7.50
CA THR A 34 -9.64 7.75 -7.81
C THR A 34 -8.90 7.27 -6.57
N ARG A 35 -8.54 8.19 -5.65
CA ARG A 35 -7.92 7.82 -4.38
C ARG A 35 -8.84 6.97 -3.50
N ARG A 36 -10.13 7.29 -3.42
CA ARG A 36 -11.10 6.50 -2.65
C ARG A 36 -11.25 5.11 -3.25
N GLU A 37 -11.44 5.03 -4.56
CA GLU A 37 -11.57 3.76 -5.29
C GLU A 37 -10.32 2.87 -5.09
N THR A 38 -9.12 3.47 -5.15
CA THR A 38 -7.86 2.76 -4.89
C THR A 38 -7.77 2.26 -3.44
N LEU A 39 -8.20 3.07 -2.47
CA LEU A 39 -8.22 2.67 -1.06
C LEU A 39 -9.21 1.52 -0.82
N ASP A 40 -10.39 1.57 -1.44
CA ASP A 40 -11.40 0.52 -1.35
C ASP A 40 -10.91 -0.78 -1.99
N PHE A 41 -10.24 -0.70 -3.14
CA PHE A 41 -9.57 -1.84 -3.77
C PHE A 41 -8.52 -2.46 -2.82
N LEU A 42 -7.62 -1.66 -2.26
CA LEU A 42 -6.59 -2.15 -1.32
C LEU A 42 -7.20 -2.77 -0.06
N ARG A 43 -8.32 -2.21 0.42
CA ARG A 43 -9.04 -2.72 1.59
C ARG A 43 -9.70 -4.06 1.30
N ALA A 44 -10.38 -4.19 0.16
CA ALA A 44 -11.00 -5.44 -0.26
C ALA A 44 -9.97 -6.57 -0.38
N ASP A 45 -8.81 -6.28 -0.96
CA ASP A 45 -7.72 -7.25 -1.11
C ASP A 45 -7.19 -7.72 0.26
N PHE A 46 -7.09 -6.80 1.22
CA PHE A 46 -6.70 -7.10 2.61
C PHE A 46 -7.76 -7.91 3.37
N GLU A 47 -9.05 -7.62 3.17
CA GLU A 47 -10.14 -8.35 3.82
C GLU A 47 -10.20 -9.82 3.38
N GLN A 48 -9.85 -10.11 2.13
CA GLN A 48 -9.74 -11.49 1.64
C GLN A 48 -8.65 -12.31 2.34
N LEU A 49 -7.63 -11.65 2.89
CA LEU A 49 -6.52 -12.28 3.61
C LEU A 49 -6.84 -12.59 5.08
N LYS A 50 -7.89 -11.99 5.64
CA LYS A 50 -8.21 -12.05 7.08
C LYS A 50 -8.47 -13.47 7.60
N PHE A 51 -9.05 -14.33 6.77
CA PHE A 51 -9.47 -15.68 7.16
C PHE A 51 -8.51 -16.77 6.65
N GLU A 52 -7.41 -16.39 6.01
CA GLU A 52 -6.46 -17.33 5.44
C GLU A 52 -5.45 -17.78 6.51
N CYS A 53 -5.44 -19.09 6.80
CA CYS A 53 -4.57 -19.66 7.84
C CYS A 53 -3.35 -20.42 7.26
N ASN A 54 -3.31 -20.62 5.95
CA ASN A 54 -2.24 -21.37 5.29
C ASN A 54 -1.06 -20.46 4.96
N ILE A 55 0.14 -20.83 5.43
CA ILE A 55 1.35 -20.02 5.29
C ILE A 55 1.73 -19.85 3.82
N LYS A 56 1.61 -20.91 3.01
CA LYS A 56 2.00 -20.87 1.59
C LYS A 56 1.11 -19.95 0.78
N THR A 57 -0.19 -19.92 1.08
CA THR A 57 -1.13 -19.03 0.41
C THR A 57 -0.91 -17.59 0.84
N LEU A 58 -0.65 -17.34 2.13
CA LEU A 58 -0.27 -16.01 2.63
C LEU A 58 1.01 -15.47 1.96
N GLU A 59 2.05 -16.29 1.82
CA GLU A 59 3.30 -15.92 1.13
C GLU A 59 3.08 -15.52 -0.33
N SER A 60 2.34 -16.35 -1.07
CA SER A 60 2.02 -16.11 -2.48
C SER A 60 1.20 -14.82 -2.65
N ARG A 61 0.18 -14.63 -1.81
CA ARG A 61 -0.66 -13.44 -1.86
C ARG A 61 0.09 -12.19 -1.42
N LEU A 62 0.92 -12.24 -0.38
CA LEU A 62 1.75 -11.10 0.04
C LEU A 62 2.72 -10.69 -1.05
N SER A 63 3.34 -11.65 -1.73
CA SER A 63 4.24 -11.40 -2.86
C SER A 63 3.50 -10.74 -4.04
N SER A 64 2.31 -11.23 -4.35
CA SER A 64 1.42 -10.66 -5.37
C SER A 64 0.99 -9.23 -5.00
N PHE A 65 0.56 -9.01 -3.76
CA PHE A 65 0.17 -7.70 -3.24
C PHE A 65 1.31 -6.69 -3.34
N ARG A 66 2.53 -7.06 -2.89
CA ARG A 66 3.72 -6.21 -3.01
C ARG A 66 4.02 -5.85 -4.46
N LYS A 67 3.85 -6.79 -5.39
CA LYS A 67 4.03 -6.56 -6.83
C LYS A 67 3.00 -5.57 -7.38
N ILE A 68 1.73 -5.74 -7.03
CA ILE A 68 0.64 -4.83 -7.42
C ILE A 68 0.91 -3.43 -6.89
N VAL A 69 1.21 -3.29 -5.59
CA VAL A 69 1.53 -2.00 -4.97
C VAL A 69 2.72 -1.35 -5.67
N ARG A 70 3.80 -2.11 -5.95
CA ARG A 70 4.97 -1.57 -6.66
C ARG A 70 4.60 -1.04 -8.05
N GLN A 71 3.81 -1.79 -8.81
CA GLN A 71 3.34 -1.36 -10.13
C GLN A 71 2.47 -0.10 -10.04
N MET A 72 1.52 -0.05 -9.10
CA MET A 72 0.67 1.12 -8.86
C MET A 72 1.50 2.35 -8.45
N THR A 73 2.45 2.20 -7.53
CA THR A 73 3.30 3.31 -7.08
C THR A 73 4.14 3.92 -8.21
N SER A 74 4.64 3.10 -9.13
CA SER A 74 5.34 3.60 -10.32
C SER A 74 4.42 4.46 -11.17
N SER A 75 3.18 4.00 -11.43
CA SER A 75 2.19 4.76 -12.20
C SER A 75 1.78 6.07 -11.53
N PHE A 76 1.65 6.08 -10.19
CA PHE A 76 1.33 7.31 -9.44
C PHE A 76 2.46 8.33 -9.46
N SER A 77 3.72 7.87 -9.53
CA SER A 77 4.87 8.76 -9.60
C SER A 77 4.95 9.50 -10.94
N LEU A 78 4.55 8.82 -12.03
CA LEU A 78 4.47 9.40 -13.37
C LEU A 78 3.34 10.43 -13.47
N SER A 79 2.15 10.14 -12.92
CA SER A 79 1.01 11.07 -12.98
C SER A 79 1.20 12.36 -12.18
N ARG A 80 2.16 12.39 -11.24
CA ARG A 80 2.48 13.60 -10.46
C ARG A 80 3.19 14.69 -11.27
N VAL A 81 3.82 14.36 -12.39
CA VAL A 81 4.68 15.30 -13.12
C VAL A 81 3.88 16.43 -13.80
N ASP A 82 2.58 16.23 -14.08
CA ASP A 82 1.82 17.16 -14.92
C ASP A 82 1.03 18.26 -14.18
N GLU A 83 0.72 18.10 -12.89
CA GLU A 83 -0.17 19.07 -12.22
C GLU A 83 0.60 20.11 -11.39
N LYS A 84 0.94 21.21 -12.07
CA LYS A 84 1.34 22.51 -11.51
C LYS A 84 2.62 22.52 -10.69
N GLY A 85 3.69 22.98 -11.35
CA GLY A 85 4.77 23.79 -10.79
C GLY A 85 5.20 23.44 -9.38
N ALA A 86 6.30 22.69 -9.28
CA ALA A 86 7.03 22.43 -8.05
C ALA A 86 6.97 23.62 -7.07
N LYS A 87 6.02 23.58 -6.13
CA LYS A 87 6.01 24.53 -5.02
C LYS A 87 7.25 24.20 -4.21
N LEU A 88 8.24 25.07 -4.34
CA LEU A 88 9.49 25.10 -3.62
C LEU A 88 9.22 24.94 -2.12
N VAL A 89 9.31 23.71 -1.61
CA VAL A 89 9.26 23.44 -0.18
C VAL A 89 10.62 23.82 0.40
N GLY A 90 10.68 24.97 1.08
CA GLY A 90 11.67 25.22 2.11
C GLY A 90 12.85 26.14 1.75
N ARG A 91 12.62 27.36 1.27
CA ARG A 91 13.52 28.46 1.64
C ARG A 91 13.10 28.94 3.02
N ARG A 92 13.88 28.56 4.05
CA ARG A 92 13.78 29.14 5.38
C ARG A 92 13.99 30.66 5.24
N PHE A 93 12.96 31.44 5.47
CA PHE A 93 13.10 32.87 5.72
C PHE A 93 13.81 33.02 7.07
N ARG A 94 15.04 33.52 7.08
CA ARG A 94 15.71 34.00 8.29
C ARG A 94 15.53 35.53 8.32
N PRO A 95 15.20 36.11 9.49
CA PRO A 95 15.07 37.56 9.65
C PRO A 95 16.39 38.28 9.41
#